data_AF-K2DCV0-F1
#
_entry.id   AF-K2DCV0-F1
#
_cell.length_a   1.000
_cell.length_b   1.000
_cell.length_c   1.000
_cell.angle_alpha   90.00
_cell.angle_beta   90.00
_cell.angle_gamma   90.00
#
_symmetry.space_group_name_H-M   'P 1'
#
loop_
_entity.id
_entity.type
_entity.pdbx_description
1 polymer ?
#
loop_
_entity_poly.entity_id
_entity_poly.type
_entity_poly.pdbx_seq_one_letter_code
_entity_poly.pdbx_strand_id
1 'polypeptide(L)'
;MFDINLLDLSDSLFPQSLKLISDCPRILYYCGNLTSESFGKCVAVVDTRRMSLYGRRVTQKIVQELICSGNYSLVSGFMYGIDTTAHETAVNCCGKTIAVLSCGLNDSLIENNSDLAEKILQNGGLLISEFEPDFPAKIWTFPKRNRIIAAVGSGVVITEATLDSGSLITC
;
A
#
# COMPACT_ATOMS: atom_id res chain seq x y z
N MET A 1 9.55 9.36 -14.84
CA MET A 1 9.88 7.92 -14.70
C MET A 1 10.47 7.75 -13.31
N PHE A 2 9.88 6.87 -12.50
CA PHE A 2 10.36 6.65 -11.13
C PHE A 2 11.63 5.81 -11.14
N ASP A 3 12.54 6.07 -10.20
CA ASP A 3 13.74 5.27 -10.03
C ASP A 3 13.41 3.97 -9.30
N ILE A 4 13.39 2.86 -10.03
CA ILE A 4 12.97 1.56 -9.52
C ILE A 4 14.19 0.82 -8.99
N ASN A 5 14.13 0.49 -7.72
CA ASN A 5 15.14 -0.25 -7.00
C ASN A 5 14.65 -1.66 -6.68
N LEU A 6 15.60 -2.56 -6.40
CA LEU A 6 15.34 -3.95 -6.05
C LEU A 6 15.77 -4.20 -4.61
N LEU A 7 14.94 -4.92 -3.86
CA LEU A 7 15.20 -5.37 -2.50
C LEU A 7 15.06 -6.89 -2.42
N ASP A 8 16.16 -7.58 -2.12
CA ASP A 8 16.20 -9.04 -1.98
C ASP A 8 15.84 -9.47 -0.55
N LEU A 9 15.29 -10.67 -0.40
CA LEU A 9 14.98 -11.27 0.90
C LEU A 9 16.16 -11.26 1.89
N SER A 10 17.38 -11.37 1.37
CA SER A 10 18.61 -11.34 2.16
C SER A 10 19.00 -9.95 2.65
N ASP A 11 18.42 -8.88 2.09
CA ASP A 11 18.72 -7.51 2.50
C ASP A 11 18.24 -7.23 3.93
N SER A 12 19.04 -6.45 4.65
CA SER A 12 18.73 -6.04 6.03
C SER A 12 17.49 -5.15 6.14
N LEU A 13 17.16 -4.42 5.07
CA LEU A 13 15.99 -3.55 4.96
C LEU A 13 14.71 -4.31 4.52
N PHE A 14 14.81 -5.59 4.18
CA PHE A 14 13.66 -6.40 3.81
C PHE A 14 12.68 -6.52 4.98
N PRO A 15 11.36 -6.27 4.78
CA PRO A 15 10.39 -6.31 5.87
C PRO A 15 10.38 -7.64 6.60
N GLN A 16 10.72 -7.64 7.90
CA GLN A 16 10.76 -8.86 8.69
C GLN A 16 9.38 -9.52 8.78
N SER A 17 8.31 -8.73 8.79
CA SER A 17 6.94 -9.25 8.82
C SER A 17 6.58 -10.05 7.57
N LEU A 18 7.15 -9.73 6.41
CA LEU A 18 6.96 -10.53 5.19
C LEU A 18 7.68 -11.87 5.25
N LYS A 19 8.79 -11.98 6.00
CA LYS A 19 9.49 -13.26 6.19
C LYS A 19 8.67 -14.28 6.99
N LEU A 20 7.63 -13.82 7.69
CA LEU A 20 6.77 -14.66 8.52
C LEU A 20 5.59 -15.26 7.76
N ILE A 21 5.24 -14.75 6.58
CA ILE A 21 4.16 -15.32 5.76
C ILE A 21 4.66 -16.50 4.93
N SER A 22 3.80 -17.50 4.72
CA SER A 22 4.13 -18.74 4.01
C SER A 22 4.49 -18.54 2.53
N ASP A 23 3.91 -17.51 1.88
CA ASP A 23 4.20 -17.11 0.50
C ASP A 23 5.01 -15.79 0.46
N CYS A 24 6.11 -15.77 1.22
CA CYS A 24 7.03 -14.63 1.29
C CYS A 24 7.63 -14.34 -0.11
N PRO A 25 7.54 -13.09 -0.61
CA PRO A 25 8.23 -12.72 -1.83
C PRO A 25 9.75 -12.83 -1.64
N ARG A 26 10.46 -13.28 -2.67
CA ARG A 26 11.94 -13.30 -2.66
C ARG A 26 12.53 -11.94 -3.01
N ILE A 27 11.82 -11.17 -3.83
CA ILE A 27 12.23 -9.86 -4.34
C ILE A 27 11.05 -8.91 -4.17
N LEU A 28 11.36 -7.67 -3.77
CA LEU A 28 10.45 -6.54 -3.85
C LEU A 28 11.10 -5.44 -4.68
N TYR A 29 10.36 -4.94 -5.66
CA TYR A 29 10.68 -3.71 -6.36
C TYR A 29 10.10 -2.54 -5.59
N TYR A 30 10.81 -1.42 -5.54
CA TYR A 30 10.31 -0.22 -4.87
C TYR A 30 10.76 1.07 -5.52
N CYS A 31 9.97 2.13 -5.30
CA CYS A 31 10.33 3.52 -5.57
C CYS A 31 10.27 4.32 -4.27
N GLY A 32 11.20 5.26 -4.10
CA GLY A 32 11.29 6.13 -2.94
C GLY A 32 12.51 5.85 -2.06
N ASN A 33 12.61 6.58 -0.94
CA ASN A 33 13.74 6.46 -0.03
C ASN A 33 13.46 5.40 1.05
N LEU A 34 13.97 4.19 0.82
CA LEU A 34 13.81 3.07 1.73
C LEU A 34 14.76 3.22 2.94
N THR A 35 14.20 3.11 4.14
CA THR A 35 14.92 3.20 5.41
C THR A 35 14.53 2.05 6.34
N SER A 36 15.28 1.83 7.41
CA SER A 36 14.97 0.82 8.43
C SER A 36 13.62 1.05 9.13
N GLU A 37 13.13 2.29 9.14
CA GLU A 37 11.85 2.67 9.73
C GLU A 37 10.66 2.58 8.76
N SER A 38 10.93 2.40 7.46
CA SER A 38 9.90 2.44 6.41
C SER A 38 8.77 1.45 6.65
N PHE A 39 9.05 0.30 7.26
CA PHE A 39 8.07 -0.75 7.55
C PHE A 39 7.76 -0.90 9.06
N GLY A 40 8.17 0.06 9.90
CA GLY A 40 8.14 -0.09 11.36
C GLY A 40 6.73 -0.17 11.96
N LYS A 41 5.96 0.92 11.90
CA LYS A 41 4.59 1.02 12.43
C LYS A 41 3.63 1.36 11.30
N CYS A 42 3.16 0.34 10.59
CA CYS A 42 2.22 0.54 9.48
C CYS A 42 0.81 0.10 9.89
N VAL A 43 -0.21 0.84 9.46
CA VAL A 43 -1.61 0.40 9.53
C VAL A 43 -2.07 0.10 8.13
N ALA A 44 -2.56 -1.13 7.92
CA ALA A 44 -3.17 -1.53 6.66
C ALA A 44 -4.59 -0.97 6.58
N VAL A 45 -4.88 -0.22 5.52
CA VAL A 45 -6.26 0.13 5.17
C VAL A 45 -6.57 -0.62 3.89
N VAL A 46 -7.55 -1.50 3.97
CA VAL A 46 -7.99 -2.33 2.85
C VAL A 46 -9.49 -2.27 2.77
N ASP A 47 -10.01 -2.08 1.56
CA ASP A 47 -11.45 -2.08 1.43
C ASP A 47 -11.97 -2.40 0.03
N THR A 48 -13.29 -2.45 -0.07
CA THR A 48 -13.98 -2.88 -1.26
C THR A 48 -13.96 -1.79 -2.31
N ARG A 49 -13.85 -2.23 -3.57
CA ARG A 49 -13.82 -1.38 -4.75
C ARG A 49 -15.08 -0.49 -4.90
N ARG A 50 -16.13 -0.70 -4.10
CA ARG A 50 -17.35 0.12 -4.07
C ARG A 50 -17.40 0.95 -2.78
N MET A 51 -16.94 2.18 -2.90
CA MET A 51 -16.94 3.15 -1.81
C MET A 51 -18.25 3.95 -1.79
N SER A 52 -18.97 3.93 -0.66
CA SER A 52 -20.06 4.88 -0.42
C SER A 52 -19.51 6.24 0.03
N LEU A 53 -20.33 7.29 -0.01
CA LEU A 53 -19.97 8.59 0.58
C LEU A 53 -19.65 8.47 2.08
N TYR A 54 -20.29 7.52 2.76
CA TYR A 54 -20.03 7.25 4.17
C TYR A 54 -18.66 6.60 4.37
N GLY A 55 -18.35 5.53 3.63
CA GLY A 55 -17.05 4.85 3.67
C GLY A 55 -15.89 5.80 3.39
N ARG A 56 -16.05 6.71 2.41
CA ARG A 56 -15.07 7.77 2.15
C ARG A 56 -14.81 8.64 3.38
N ARG A 57 -15.87 9.18 4.00
CA ARG A 57 -15.75 10.08 5.17
C ARG A 57 -15.13 9.38 6.37
N VAL A 58 -15.52 8.13 6.61
CA VAL A 58 -14.98 7.32 7.72
C VAL A 58 -13.50 7.03 7.48
N THR A 59 -13.12 6.63 6.27
CA THR A 59 -11.72 6.42 5.89
C THR A 59 -10.89 7.66 6.11
N GLN A 60 -11.35 8.81 5.62
CA GLN A 60 -10.65 10.09 5.79
C GLN A 60 -10.43 10.39 7.28
N LYS A 61 -11.49 10.23 8.10
CA LYS A 61 -11.40 10.51 9.53
C LYS A 61 -10.40 9.58 10.23
N ILE A 62 -10.50 8.27 10.02
CA ILE A 62 -9.62 7.29 10.67
C ILE A 62 -8.16 7.49 10.23
N VAL A 63 -7.92 7.62 8.92
CA VAL A 63 -6.57 7.81 8.39
C VAL A 63 -5.96 9.11 8.91
N GLN A 64 -6.73 10.21 8.94
CA GLN A 64 -6.28 11.47 9.50
C GLN A 64 -5.87 11.33 10.97
N GLU A 65 -6.72 10.72 11.81
CA GLU A 65 -6.42 10.52 13.23
C GLU A 65 -5.15 9.65 13.43
N LEU A 66 -5.00 8.58 12.65
CA LEU A 66 -3.82 7.70 12.71
C LEU A 66 -2.54 8.43 12.32
N ILE A 67 -2.54 9.15 11.21
CA ILE A 67 -1.37 9.87 10.70
C ILE A 67 -1.01 11.04 11.63
N CYS A 68 -2.00 11.83 12.05
CA CYS A 68 -1.77 12.98 12.94
C CYS A 68 -1.30 12.57 14.34
N SER A 69 -1.47 11.32 14.75
CA SER A 69 -0.84 10.79 15.99
C SER A 69 0.69 10.75 15.92
N GLY A 70 1.27 10.87 14.72
CA GLY A 70 2.72 10.92 14.46
C GLY A 70 3.44 9.58 14.55
N ASN A 71 2.74 8.50 14.89
CA ASN A 71 3.35 7.21 15.19
C ASN A 71 3.18 6.15 14.10
N TYR A 72 2.33 6.40 13.09
CA TYR A 72 1.96 5.38 12.11
C TYR A 72 2.16 5.88 10.69
N SER A 73 2.60 4.96 9.84
CA SER A 73 2.50 5.07 8.38
C SER A 73 1.30 4.26 7.90
N LEU A 74 0.77 4.61 6.74
CA LEU A 74 -0.34 3.89 6.13
C LEU A 74 0.18 2.88 5.08
N VAL A 75 -0.36 1.67 4.99
CA VAL A 75 -0.12 0.76 3.84
C VAL A 75 -1.43 0.40 3.16
N SER A 76 -1.48 0.45 1.83
CA SER A 76 -2.73 0.20 1.08
C SER A 76 -2.52 -0.15 -0.40
N GLY A 77 -3.65 -0.27 -1.07
CA GLY A 77 -3.98 -0.71 -2.41
C GLY A 77 -3.32 -0.11 -3.65
N PHE A 78 -3.11 1.20 -3.62
CA PHE A 78 -2.99 2.02 -4.83
C PHE A 78 -4.07 1.73 -5.91
N MET A 79 -5.28 1.35 -5.50
CA MET A 79 -6.43 1.20 -6.39
C MET A 79 -7.45 2.32 -6.15
N TYR A 80 -8.38 2.51 -7.08
CA TYR A 80 -9.45 3.49 -6.91
C TYR A 80 -10.30 3.24 -5.67
N GLY A 81 -10.99 4.28 -5.20
CA GLY A 81 -11.91 4.20 -4.07
C GLY A 81 -11.21 4.42 -2.75
N ILE A 82 -11.30 3.45 -1.84
CA ILE A 82 -10.80 3.59 -0.47
C ILE A 82 -9.27 3.67 -0.43
N ASP A 83 -8.57 2.90 -1.24
CA ASP A 83 -7.10 2.92 -1.23
C ASP A 83 -6.56 4.30 -1.68
N THR A 84 -7.06 4.84 -2.80
CA THR A 84 -6.79 6.22 -3.22
C THR A 84 -7.16 7.21 -2.12
N THR A 85 -8.36 7.11 -1.53
CA THR A 85 -8.81 8.03 -0.47
C THR A 85 -7.88 7.98 0.74
N ALA A 86 -7.42 6.80 1.14
CA ALA A 86 -6.54 6.62 2.27
C ALA A 86 -5.15 7.21 1.98
N HIS A 87 -4.56 6.92 0.82
CA HIS A 87 -3.29 7.51 0.41
C HIS A 87 -3.36 9.04 0.30
N GLU A 88 -4.39 9.58 -0.36
CA GLU A 88 -4.60 11.03 -0.46
C GLU A 88 -4.72 11.68 0.92
N THR A 89 -5.48 11.06 1.82
CA THR A 89 -5.65 11.58 3.19
C THR A 89 -4.32 11.59 3.94
N ALA A 90 -3.55 10.51 3.86
CA ALA A 90 -2.24 10.43 4.51
C ALA A 90 -1.28 11.51 3.95
N VAL A 91 -1.26 11.67 2.64
CA VAL A 91 -0.46 12.69 1.96
C VAL A 91 -0.86 14.11 2.40
N ASN A 92 -2.17 14.39 2.43
CA ASN A 92 -2.70 15.71 2.82
C ASN A 92 -2.42 16.04 4.29
N CYS A 93 -2.21 15.03 5.14
CA CYS A 93 -1.78 15.20 6.53
C CYS A 93 -0.25 15.25 6.69
N CYS A 94 0.51 15.38 5.59
CA CYS A 94 1.98 15.31 5.57
C CYS A 94 2.54 14.00 6.16
N GLY A 95 1.76 12.93 6.12
CA GLY A 95 2.14 11.61 6.60
C GLY A 95 2.81 10.75 5.53
N LYS A 96 3.42 9.66 5.99
CA LYS A 96 4.02 8.62 5.15
C LYS A 96 2.98 7.56 4.79
N THR A 97 3.05 7.07 3.55
CA THR A 97 2.25 5.93 3.11
C THR A 97 3.00 5.03 2.13
N ILE A 98 2.69 3.74 2.18
CA ILE A 98 3.23 2.68 1.33
C ILE A 98 2.12 2.17 0.43
N ALA A 99 2.26 2.42 -0.86
CA ALA A 99 1.41 1.85 -1.89
C ALA A 99 1.97 0.50 -2.32
N VAL A 100 1.19 -0.56 -2.16
CA VAL A 100 1.56 -1.90 -2.63
C VAL A 100 0.84 -2.14 -3.95
N LEU A 101 1.52 -2.49 -5.03
CA LEU A 101 0.92 -2.59 -6.35
C LEU A 101 0.68 -4.04 -6.78
N SER A 102 -0.40 -4.25 -7.52
CA SER A 102 -0.72 -5.53 -8.17
C SER A 102 -0.06 -5.70 -9.55
N CYS A 103 0.81 -4.78 -9.94
CA CYS A 103 1.53 -4.75 -11.21
C CYS A 103 2.97 -4.31 -10.95
N GLY A 104 3.79 -4.35 -11.99
CA GLY A 104 5.09 -3.71 -11.98
C GLY A 104 5.01 -2.19 -11.82
N LEU A 105 6.15 -1.58 -11.48
CA LEU A 105 6.25 -0.14 -11.20
C LEU A 105 6.38 0.74 -12.46
N ASN A 106 6.39 0.16 -13.66
CA ASN A 106 6.26 0.85 -14.96
C ASN A 106 4.84 0.72 -15.56
N ASP A 107 3.87 0.15 -14.84
CA ASP A 107 2.52 -0.05 -15.38
C ASP A 107 1.71 1.26 -15.45
N SER A 108 0.82 1.32 -16.44
CA SER A 108 -0.21 2.35 -16.64
C SER A 108 -1.02 2.73 -15.39
N LEU A 109 -1.17 1.83 -14.41
CA LEU A 109 -1.84 2.12 -13.13
C LEU A 109 -1.17 3.26 -12.36
N ILE A 110 0.16 3.35 -12.42
CA ILE A 110 0.90 4.48 -11.84
C ILE A 110 0.72 5.72 -12.70
N GLU A 111 0.78 5.58 -14.02
CA GLU A 111 0.64 6.72 -14.95
C GLU A 111 -0.71 7.43 -14.76
N ASN A 112 -1.79 6.66 -14.61
CA ASN A 112 -3.15 7.16 -14.40
C ASN A 112 -3.32 7.95 -13.09
N ASN A 113 -2.48 7.69 -12.07
CA ASN A 113 -2.48 8.36 -10.77
C ASN A 113 -1.09 8.91 -10.41
N SER A 114 -0.38 9.41 -11.42
CA SER A 114 1.02 9.86 -11.29
C SER A 114 1.17 10.97 -10.25
N ASP A 115 0.24 11.93 -10.22
CA ASP A 115 0.19 12.99 -9.21
C ASP A 115 0.17 12.45 -7.78
N LEU A 116 -0.60 11.38 -7.52
CA LEU A 116 -0.66 10.76 -6.20
C LEU A 116 0.62 10.00 -5.89
N ALA A 117 1.12 9.22 -6.85
CA ALA A 117 2.39 8.50 -6.71
C ALA A 117 3.55 9.44 -6.36
N GLU A 118 3.68 10.57 -7.06
CA GLU A 118 4.69 11.58 -6.78
C GLU A 118 4.57 12.16 -5.37
N LYS A 119 3.35 12.53 -4.94
CA LYS A 119 3.12 13.06 -3.60
C LYS A 119 3.43 12.04 -2.50
N ILE A 120 3.13 10.76 -2.72
CA ILE A 120 3.51 9.68 -1.80
C ILE A 120 5.03 9.68 -1.60
N LEU A 121 5.79 9.72 -2.68
CA LEU A 121 7.26 9.71 -2.62
C LEU A 121 7.83 11.00 -2.01
N GLN A 122 7.26 12.17 -2.33
CA GLN A 122 7.66 13.47 -1.77
C GLN A 122 7.49 13.52 -0.25
N ASN A 123 6.46 12.87 0.29
CA ASN A 123 6.25 12.75 1.73
C ASN A 123 7.13 11.68 2.40
N GLY A 124 8.06 11.05 1.67
CA GLY A 124 8.90 9.97 2.18
C GLY A 124 8.18 8.64 2.33
N GLY A 125 7.08 8.46 1.58
CA GLY A 125 6.42 7.18 1.39
C GLY A 125 7.11 6.30 0.34
N LEU A 126 6.49 5.16 0.03
CA LEU A 126 7.03 4.17 -0.90
C LEU A 126 5.96 3.67 -1.86
N LEU A 127 6.37 3.34 -3.08
CA LEU A 127 5.61 2.44 -3.96
C LEU A 127 6.36 1.11 -3.97
N ILE A 128 5.68 -0.02 -3.76
CA ILE A 128 6.30 -1.34 -3.74
C ILE A 128 5.52 -2.34 -4.59
N SER A 129 6.22 -3.31 -5.18
CA SER A 129 5.61 -4.42 -5.90
C SER A 129 6.46 -5.68 -5.80
N GLU A 130 5.82 -6.85 -5.77
CA GLU A 130 6.51 -8.14 -5.93
C GLU A 130 6.79 -8.48 -7.40
N PHE A 131 6.13 -7.78 -8.33
CA PHE A 131 6.21 -8.09 -9.74
C PHE A 131 7.31 -7.26 -10.42
N GLU A 132 7.95 -7.84 -11.43
CA GLU A 132 8.95 -7.17 -12.27
C GLU A 132 8.41 -5.84 -12.82
N PRO A 133 9.28 -4.83 -13.07
CA PRO A 133 8.88 -3.47 -13.41
C PRO A 133 7.80 -3.35 -14.49
N ASP A 134 7.87 -4.15 -15.55
CA ASP A 134 6.95 -4.10 -16.69
C ASP A 134 5.80 -5.13 -16.61
N PHE A 135 5.64 -5.79 -15.47
CA PHE A 135 4.63 -6.84 -15.32
C PHE A 135 3.21 -6.25 -15.28
N PRO A 136 2.30 -6.64 -16.19
CA PRO A 136 0.98 -6.04 -16.25
C PRO A 136 0.06 -6.52 -15.12
N ALA A 137 -0.86 -5.65 -14.66
CA ALA A 137 -1.90 -6.05 -13.72
C ALA A 137 -2.79 -7.19 -14.27
N LYS A 138 -2.95 -8.29 -13.50
CA LYS A 138 -3.85 -9.41 -13.85
C LYS A 138 -4.85 -9.67 -12.74
N ILE A 139 -6.01 -10.26 -13.04
CA ILE A 139 -7.07 -10.51 -12.04
C ILE A 139 -6.55 -11.21 -10.77
N TRP A 140 -5.63 -12.18 -10.91
CA TRP A 140 -5.06 -12.92 -9.78
C TRP A 140 -4.01 -12.16 -8.97
N THR A 141 -3.43 -11.10 -9.54
CA THR A 141 -2.39 -10.30 -8.85
C THR A 141 -2.98 -9.42 -7.75
N PHE A 142 -4.22 -8.97 -7.91
CA PHE A 142 -4.94 -8.17 -6.92
C PHE A 142 -5.06 -8.90 -5.57
N PRO A 143 -5.68 -10.08 -5.47
CA PRO A 143 -5.75 -10.81 -4.21
C PRO A 143 -4.38 -11.29 -3.74
N LYS A 144 -3.47 -11.69 -4.65
CA LYS A 144 -2.12 -12.14 -4.27
C LYS A 144 -1.38 -11.05 -3.51
N ARG A 145 -1.47 -9.80 -3.96
CA ARG A 145 -0.76 -8.68 -3.34
C ARG A 145 -1.31 -8.34 -1.94
N ASN A 146 -2.59 -8.61 -1.64
CA ASN A 146 -3.19 -8.26 -0.35
C ASN A 146 -2.46 -8.87 0.84
N ARG A 147 -1.85 -10.05 0.68
CA ARG A 147 -1.02 -10.66 1.73
C ARG A 147 0.19 -9.80 2.13
N ILE A 148 0.74 -9.02 1.19
CA ILE A 148 1.85 -8.10 1.45
C ILE A 148 1.33 -6.91 2.26
N ILE A 149 0.16 -6.37 1.90
CA ILE A 149 -0.48 -5.29 2.66
C ILE A 149 -0.73 -5.74 4.10
N ALA A 150 -1.35 -6.92 4.27
CA ALA A 150 -1.67 -7.49 5.57
C ALA A 150 -0.43 -7.78 6.41
N ALA A 151 0.64 -8.31 5.80
CA ALA A 151 1.89 -8.60 6.51
C ALA A 151 2.66 -7.32 6.88
N VAL A 152 2.66 -6.29 6.02
CA VAL A 152 3.32 -5.02 6.33
C VAL A 152 2.54 -4.23 7.38
N GLY A 153 1.22 -4.30 7.36
CA GLY A 153 0.36 -3.66 8.37
C GLY A 153 0.40 -4.39 9.71
N SER A 154 0.71 -3.67 10.79
CA SER A 154 0.61 -4.18 12.17
C SER A 154 -0.82 -4.27 12.70
N GLY A 155 -1.80 -3.78 11.92
CA GLY A 155 -3.24 -3.87 12.16
C GLY A 155 -3.99 -3.51 10.87
N VAL A 156 -5.17 -4.11 10.68
CA VAL A 156 -6.01 -3.92 9.48
C VAL A 156 -7.28 -3.14 9.85
N VAL A 157 -7.49 -2.02 9.18
CA VAL A 157 -8.74 -1.24 9.27
C VAL A 157 -9.57 -1.55 8.02
N ILE A 158 -10.75 -2.12 8.24
CA ILE A 158 -11.79 -2.28 7.23
C ILE A 158 -12.86 -1.23 7.49
N THR A 159 -13.12 -0.37 6.50
CA THR A 159 -14.12 0.69 6.63
C THR A 159 -15.49 0.32 6.05
N GLU A 160 -15.57 -0.54 5.03
CA GLU A 160 -16.80 -0.87 4.31
C GLU A 160 -16.69 -2.18 3.49
N ALA A 161 -16.83 -3.35 4.13
CA ALA A 161 -16.86 -4.64 3.44
C ALA A 161 -18.26 -5.08 2.98
N THR A 162 -18.43 -5.42 1.70
CA THR A 162 -19.54 -6.26 1.20
C THR A 162 -19.16 -7.74 1.29
N LEU A 163 -20.16 -8.63 1.45
CA LEU A 163 -19.96 -10.07 1.68
C LEU A 163 -19.11 -10.78 0.61
N ASP A 164 -19.06 -10.27 -0.63
CA ASP A 164 -18.31 -10.86 -1.76
C ASP A 164 -16.99 -10.13 -2.09
N SER A 165 -16.47 -9.34 -1.15
CA SER A 165 -15.34 -8.44 -1.44
C SER A 165 -13.97 -9.01 -1.11
N GLY A 166 -12.96 -8.57 -1.87
CA GLY A 166 -11.55 -8.92 -1.61
C GLY A 166 -11.02 -8.46 -0.24
N SER A 167 -11.73 -7.57 0.46
CA SER A 167 -11.42 -7.17 1.84
C SER A 167 -11.58 -8.33 2.82
N LEU A 168 -12.60 -9.18 2.64
CA LEU A 168 -12.81 -10.39 3.45
C LEU A 168 -11.76 -11.47 3.20
N ILE A 169 -11.05 -11.43 2.07
CA ILE A 169 -9.92 -12.33 1.79
C ILE A 169 -8.65 -11.85 2.51
N THR A 170 -8.59 -10.56 2.83
CA THR A 170 -7.40 -9.95 3.46
C THR A 170 -7.33 -10.20 4.97
N CYS A 171 -8.46 -10.59 5.60
CA CYS A 171 -8.60 -10.81 7.03
C CYS A 171 -9.02 -12.25 7.36
#